data_AF-A0A2N6D7Q8-F1
#
_entry.id   AF-A0A2N6D7Q8-F1
#
_cell.length_a   1.000
_cell.length_b   1.000
_cell.length_c   1.000
_cell.angle_alpha   90.00
_cell.angle_beta   90.00
_cell.angle_gamma   90.00
#
_symmetry.space_group_name_H-M   'P 1'
#
loop_
_entity.id
_entity.type
_entity.pdbx_description
1 polymer ?
#
loop_
_entity_poly.entity_id
_entity_poly.type
_entity_poly.pdbx_seq_one_letter_code
_entity_poly.pdbx_strand_id
1 'polypeptide(L)'
;MQVNLDDSTNLQIAKIKDKEDYVFSIDGRIKLRFSRSELKYIQAMIDAALKDDAEQSRDSLKNSIKDAVLRHKGQLQNILRNVRTEDIAYAVWFAGDETVKNDILSNMSKRASDDVVETIKEGIERRIRKERAEGNADIEDIMLEQGRSAAAILLKRVLDS
;
A
#
# COMPACT_ATOMS: atom_id res chain seq x y z
N MET A 1 15.90 -18.14 0.43
CA MET A 1 14.73 -18.93 0.89
C MET A 1 14.25 -19.69 -0.34
N GLN A 2 14.09 -21.02 -0.24
CA GLN A 2 13.64 -21.86 -1.34
C GLN A 2 12.26 -22.40 -0.97
N VAL A 3 11.27 -22.16 -1.83
CA VAL A 3 9.89 -22.64 -1.65
C VAL A 3 9.58 -23.49 -2.87
N ASN A 4 9.43 -24.80 -2.65
CA ASN A 4 9.03 -25.73 -3.71
C ASN A 4 7.50 -25.76 -3.78
N LEU A 5 6.95 -25.34 -4.92
CA LEU A 5 5.52 -25.44 -5.24
C LEU A 5 5.41 -26.42 -6.42
N ASP A 6 5.16 -27.69 -6.09
CA ASP A 6 5.04 -28.86 -6.98
C ASP A 6 6.23 -29.19 -7.91
N ASP A 7 6.34 -30.47 -8.27
CA ASP A 7 7.52 -31.16 -8.84
C ASP A 7 8.07 -30.61 -10.18
N SER A 8 7.47 -29.59 -10.79
CA SER A 8 7.90 -29.07 -12.10
C SER A 8 8.42 -27.63 -12.10
N THR A 9 8.22 -26.85 -11.03
CA THR A 9 8.54 -25.41 -11.04
C THR A 9 9.43 -25.02 -9.88
N ASN A 10 10.72 -24.78 -10.15
CA ASN A 10 11.68 -24.34 -9.14
C ASN A 10 11.68 -22.81 -9.03
N LEU A 11 11.21 -22.30 -7.90
CA LEU A 11 11.25 -20.88 -7.57
C LEU A 11 12.39 -20.59 -6.59
N GLN A 12 13.30 -19.69 -6.96
CA GLN A 12 14.38 -19.23 -6.09
C GLN A 12 14.40 -17.71 -5.94
N ILE A 13 14.41 -17.24 -4.69
CA ILE A 13 14.70 -15.84 -4.35
C ILE A 13 16.10 -15.76 -3.76
N ALA A 14 16.99 -15.05 -4.46
CA ALA A 14 18.36 -14.79 -4.01
C ALA A 14 18.63 -13.28 -3.93
N LYS A 15 19.20 -12.83 -2.81
CA LYS A 15 19.74 -11.47 -2.70
C LYS A 15 21.02 -11.38 -3.52
N ILE A 16 21.16 -10.34 -4.35
CA ILE A 16 22.42 -10.09 -5.04
C ILE A 16 23.44 -9.62 -4.01
N LYS A 17 24.61 -10.28 -3.91
CA LYS A 17 25.69 -9.83 -3.03
C LYS A 17 26.01 -8.36 -3.33
N ASP A 18 26.10 -7.57 -2.27
CA ASP A 18 26.48 -6.16 -2.30
C ASP A 18 25.50 -5.21 -3.02
N LYS A 19 24.26 -5.66 -3.30
CA LYS A 19 23.17 -4.79 -3.78
C LYS A 19 21.93 -4.92 -2.88
N GLU A 20 21.06 -3.91 -2.92
CA GLU A 20 19.71 -3.98 -2.29
C GLU A 20 18.67 -4.72 -3.14
N ASP A 21 19.11 -5.33 -4.25
CA ASP A 21 18.26 -6.02 -5.22
C ASP A 21 18.19 -7.54 -4.95
N TYR A 22 17.08 -8.11 -5.38
CA TYR A 22 16.77 -9.52 -5.30
C TYR A 22 16.47 -10.08 -6.69
N VAL A 23 16.85 -11.33 -6.91
CA VAL A 23 16.54 -12.07 -8.14
C VAL A 23 15.55 -13.17 -7.80
N PHE A 24 14.40 -13.12 -8.46
CA PHE A 24 13.44 -14.22 -8.52
C PHE A 24 13.71 -15.02 -9.79
N SER A 25 14.07 -16.30 -9.62
CA SER A 25 14.35 -17.23 -10.72
C SER A 25 13.25 -18.28 -10.81
N ILE A 26 12.65 -18.41 -12.00
CA ILE A 26 11.74 -19.52 -12.35
C ILE A 26 12.52 -20.49 -13.23
N ASP A 27 12.70 -21.72 -12.76
CA ASP A 27 13.41 -22.82 -13.44
C ASP A 27 14.82 -22.46 -13.91
N GLY A 28 15.44 -21.46 -13.27
CA GLY A 28 16.75 -20.91 -13.64
C GLY A 28 16.79 -20.13 -14.96
N ARG A 29 15.68 -20.05 -15.70
CA ARG A 29 15.60 -19.44 -17.04
C ARG A 29 15.07 -18.02 -17.00
N ILE A 30 13.95 -17.80 -16.31
CA ILE A 30 13.36 -16.47 -16.17
C ILE A 30 13.96 -15.84 -14.92
N LYS A 31 14.59 -14.68 -15.07
CA LYS A 31 15.17 -13.91 -13.95
C LYS A 31 14.47 -12.57 -13.87
N LEU A 32 13.62 -12.40 -12.87
CA LEU A 32 13.02 -11.12 -12.52
C LEU A 32 13.89 -10.47 -11.44
N ARG A 33 14.18 -9.17 -11.60
CA ARG A 33 14.92 -8.38 -10.62
C ARG A 33 13.96 -7.44 -9.92
N PHE A 34 14.04 -7.42 -8.61
CA PHE A 34 13.21 -6.58 -7.76
C PHE A 34 14.10 -5.86 -6.76
N SER A 35 13.91 -4.57 -6.60
CA SER A 35 14.38 -3.82 -5.46
C SER A 35 13.72 -4.32 -4.17
N ARG A 36 14.31 -3.98 -3.02
CA ARG A 36 13.72 -4.31 -1.71
C ARG A 36 12.30 -3.74 -1.54
N SER A 37 12.02 -2.56 -2.08
CA SER A 37 10.70 -1.93 -1.98
C SER A 37 9.66 -2.65 -2.84
N GLU A 38 10.04 -3.08 -4.05
CA GLU A 38 9.16 -3.87 -4.92
C GLU A 38 8.83 -5.24 -4.30
N LEU A 39 9.81 -5.90 -3.67
CA LEU A 39 9.53 -7.15 -2.94
C LEU A 39 8.58 -6.95 -1.76
N LYS A 40 8.77 -5.87 -0.98
CA LYS A 40 7.84 -5.54 0.13
C LYS A 40 6.44 -5.28 -0.39
N TYR A 41 6.32 -4.60 -1.54
CA TYR A 41 5.04 -4.38 -2.20
C TYR A 41 4.40 -5.68 -2.67
N ILE A 42 5.16 -6.57 -3.34
CA ILE A 42 4.66 -7.89 -3.75
C ILE A 42 4.19 -8.69 -2.54
N GLN A 43 4.96 -8.70 -1.44
CA GLN A 43 4.57 -9.33 -0.19
C GLN A 43 3.26 -8.74 0.35
N ALA A 44 3.15 -7.41 0.39
CA ALA A 44 1.94 -6.74 0.86
C ALA A 44 0.71 -7.03 -0.01
N MET A 45 0.89 -7.17 -1.33
CA MET A 45 -0.19 -7.56 -2.24
C MET A 45 -0.61 -9.01 -2.04
N ILE A 46 0.34 -9.91 -1.77
CA ILE A 46 0.04 -11.32 -1.44
C ILE A 46 -0.73 -11.37 -0.11
N ASP A 47 -0.23 -10.71 0.94
CA ASP A 47 -0.88 -10.65 2.25
C ASP A 47 -2.30 -10.04 2.13
N ALA A 48 -2.46 -9.00 1.31
CA ALA A 48 -3.75 -8.39 1.04
C ALA A 48 -4.72 -9.31 0.26
N ALA A 49 -4.20 -10.14 -0.64
CA ALA A 49 -4.99 -11.07 -1.44
C ALA A 49 -5.39 -12.33 -0.68
N LEU A 50 -4.59 -12.76 0.31
CA LEU A 50 -4.83 -13.99 1.05
C LEU A 50 -6.07 -13.95 1.96
N LYS A 51 -6.68 -12.78 2.21
CA LYS A 51 -7.96 -12.55 2.94
C LYS A 51 -8.09 -13.17 4.34
N ASP A 52 -7.14 -13.98 4.79
CA ASP A 52 -7.23 -14.75 6.04
C ASP A 52 -6.97 -13.90 7.29
N ASP A 53 -6.37 -12.71 7.14
CA ASP A 53 -6.19 -11.72 8.23
C ASP A 53 -6.16 -10.28 7.70
N ALA A 54 -7.25 -9.54 7.92
CA ALA A 54 -7.39 -8.15 7.49
C ALA A 54 -6.40 -7.20 8.21
N GLU A 55 -6.01 -7.53 9.45
CA GLU A 55 -5.07 -6.75 10.24
C GLU A 55 -3.65 -6.92 9.69
N GLN A 56 -3.25 -8.15 9.38
CA GLN A 56 -1.97 -8.44 8.73
C GLN A 56 -1.86 -7.77 7.34
N SER A 57 -2.93 -7.84 6.53
CA SER A 57 -3.01 -7.15 5.23
C SER A 57 -2.80 -5.64 5.38
N ARG A 58 -3.47 -5.03 6.35
CA ARG A 58 -3.35 -3.59 6.64
C ARG A 58 -1.93 -3.23 7.07
N ASP A 59 -1.32 -4.04 7.93
CA ASP A 59 0.03 -3.82 8.44
C ASP A 59 1.11 -3.96 7.36
N SER A 60 0.99 -4.94 6.46
CA SER A 60 1.92 -5.11 5.35
C SER A 60 1.84 -3.95 4.35
N LEU A 61 0.64 -3.47 4.03
CA LEU A 61 0.45 -2.28 3.18
C LEU A 61 0.98 -1.02 3.88
N LYS A 62 0.66 -0.82 5.16
CA LYS A 62 1.20 0.29 5.98
C LYS A 62 2.72 0.31 5.96
N ASN A 63 3.37 -0.83 6.18
CA ASN A 63 4.83 -0.94 6.20
C ASN A 63 5.44 -0.67 4.81
N SER A 64 4.76 -1.07 3.74
CA SER A 64 5.18 -0.78 2.38
C SER A 64 5.04 0.70 2.04
N ILE A 65 3.96 1.37 2.48
CA ILE A 65 3.79 2.82 2.35
C ILE A 65 4.91 3.55 3.12
N LYS A 66 5.21 3.16 4.37
CA LYS A 66 6.34 3.73 5.12
C LYS A 66 7.65 3.63 4.36
N ASP A 67 7.94 2.46 3.79
CA ASP A 67 9.14 2.24 2.99
C ASP A 67 9.16 3.14 1.73
N ALA A 68 8.01 3.29 1.06
CA ALA A 68 7.87 4.14 -0.12
C ALA A 68 8.07 5.62 0.21
N VAL A 69 7.53 6.12 1.32
CA VAL A 69 7.74 7.52 1.74
C VAL A 69 9.22 7.80 2.02
N LEU A 70 9.93 6.85 2.64
CA LEU A 70 11.34 7.00 2.98
C LEU A 70 12.28 6.89 1.78
N ARG A 71 12.03 5.94 0.87
CA ARG A 71 12.96 5.57 -0.21
C ARG A 71 12.61 6.22 -1.55
N HIS A 72 11.35 6.55 -1.77
CA HIS A 72 10.79 7.01 -3.06
C HIS A 72 10.12 8.39 -2.93
N LYS A 73 10.65 9.25 -2.04
CA LYS A 73 10.06 10.57 -1.71
C LYS A 73 9.78 11.45 -2.94
N GLY A 74 10.69 11.46 -3.92
CA GLY A 74 10.52 12.23 -5.15
C GLY A 74 9.35 11.73 -6.01
N GLN A 75 9.24 10.42 -6.22
CA GLN A 75 8.12 9.82 -6.93
C GLN A 75 6.82 10.03 -6.15
N LEU A 76 6.83 9.87 -4.82
CA LEU A 76 5.68 10.13 -3.97
C LEU A 76 5.13 11.55 -4.17
N GLN A 77 5.99 12.57 -4.15
CA GLN A 77 5.56 13.95 -4.38
C GLN A 77 4.95 14.16 -5.76
N ASN A 78 5.50 13.53 -6.79
CA ASN A 78 4.94 13.60 -8.14
C ASN A 78 3.59 12.90 -8.24
N ILE A 79 3.45 11.74 -7.61
CA ILE A 79 2.19 10.98 -7.56
C ILE A 79 1.12 11.73 -6.77
N LEU A 80 1.44 12.30 -5.60
CA LEU A 80 0.49 13.06 -4.78
C LEU A 80 -0.06 14.30 -5.49
N ARG A 81 0.65 14.85 -6.49
CA ARG A 81 0.15 15.96 -7.32
C ARG A 81 -0.86 15.51 -8.39
N ASN A 82 -0.82 14.24 -8.78
CA ASN A 82 -1.57 13.68 -9.90
C ASN A 82 -2.68 12.70 -9.47
N VAL A 83 -2.76 12.36 -8.19
CA VAL A 83 -3.79 11.50 -7.61
C VAL A 83 -4.91 12.35 -7.04
N ARG A 84 -6.15 11.84 -7.07
CA ARG A 84 -7.30 12.54 -6.49
C ARG A 84 -7.16 12.62 -4.97
N THR A 85 -7.57 13.73 -4.38
CA THR A 85 -7.60 13.94 -2.92
C THR A 85 -8.31 12.81 -2.19
N GLU A 86 -9.42 12.30 -2.77
CA GLU A 86 -10.20 11.20 -2.21
C GLU A 86 -9.41 9.88 -2.15
N ASP A 87 -8.69 9.51 -3.22
CA ASP A 87 -7.87 8.30 -3.22
C ASP A 87 -6.74 8.40 -2.17
N ILE A 88 -6.15 9.58 -2.01
CA ILE A 88 -5.13 9.84 -0.97
C ILE A 88 -5.77 9.71 0.42
N ALA A 89 -6.95 10.29 0.63
CA ALA A 89 -7.68 10.23 1.88
C ALA A 89 -7.99 8.78 2.28
N TYR A 90 -8.48 7.95 1.35
CA TYR A 90 -8.74 6.53 1.60
C TYR A 90 -7.47 5.75 1.93
N ALA A 91 -6.36 5.99 1.22
CA ALA A 91 -5.09 5.33 1.50
C ALA A 91 -4.53 5.70 2.88
N VAL A 92 -4.59 6.98 3.25
CA VAL A 92 -4.13 7.50 4.55
C VAL A 92 -5.01 6.98 5.68
N TRP A 93 -6.34 7.04 5.53
CA TRP A 93 -7.29 6.52 6.51
C TRP A 93 -7.11 5.01 6.71
N PHE A 94 -6.95 4.27 5.62
CA PHE A 94 -6.70 2.83 5.68
C PHE A 94 -5.41 2.49 6.43
N ALA A 95 -4.32 3.24 6.24
CA ALA A 95 -3.07 2.99 6.96
C ALA A 95 -3.24 3.06 8.49
N GLY A 96 -4.16 3.90 9.00
CA GLY A 96 -4.54 3.94 10.41
C GLY A 96 -3.44 4.40 11.38
N ASP A 97 -2.36 4.97 10.87
CA ASP A 97 -1.15 5.31 11.62
C ASP A 97 -0.86 6.80 11.43
N GLU A 98 -0.89 7.56 12.54
CA GLU A 98 -0.68 9.01 12.51
C GLU A 98 0.72 9.39 12.03
N THR A 99 1.74 8.55 12.24
CA THR A 99 3.08 8.80 11.70
C THR A 99 3.06 8.70 10.18
N VAL A 100 2.47 7.63 9.61
CA VAL A 100 2.32 7.46 8.14
C VAL A 100 1.55 8.62 7.54
N LYS A 101 0.45 8.99 8.17
CA LYS A 101 -0.38 10.12 7.74
C LYS A 101 0.44 11.40 7.67
N ASN A 102 1.15 11.76 8.75
CA ASN A 102 1.95 12.97 8.78
C ASN A 102 3.10 12.93 7.75
N ASP A 103 3.73 11.77 7.58
CA ASP A 103 4.80 11.58 6.60
C ASP A 103 4.28 11.79 5.17
N ILE A 104 3.10 11.26 4.81
CA ILE A 104 2.47 11.50 3.50
C ILE A 104 2.07 12.97 3.34
N LEU A 105 1.35 13.53 4.32
CA LEU A 105 0.82 14.90 4.24
C LEU A 105 1.93 15.95 4.18
N SER A 106 3.08 15.71 4.83
CA SER A 106 4.25 16.61 4.78
C SER A 106 4.88 16.72 3.38
N ASN A 107 4.53 15.82 2.46
CA ASN A 107 4.95 15.85 1.06
C ASN A 107 3.97 16.63 0.15
N MET A 108 2.93 17.24 0.71
CA MET A 108 1.91 18.00 0.00
C MET A 108 2.00 19.50 0.37
N SER A 109 1.31 20.35 -0.39
CA SER A 109 1.10 21.74 0.03
C SER A 109 0.11 21.77 1.21
N LYS A 110 0.21 22.77 2.09
CA LYS A 110 -0.68 22.91 3.25
C LYS A 110 -2.17 22.83 2.86
N ARG A 111 -2.56 23.51 1.79
CA ARG A 111 -3.93 23.46 1.28
C ARG A 111 -4.35 22.04 0.89
N ALA A 112 -3.52 21.35 0.11
CA ALA A 112 -3.84 20.00 -0.33
C ALA A 112 -3.85 18.99 0.84
N SER A 113 -2.98 19.16 1.84
CA SER A 113 -3.03 18.34 3.05
C SER A 113 -4.29 18.60 3.87
N ASP A 114 -4.71 19.87 3.98
CA ASP A 114 -5.94 20.24 4.69
C ASP A 114 -7.17 19.64 3.98
N ASP A 115 -7.22 19.69 2.64
CA ASP A 115 -8.28 19.07 1.83
C ASP A 115 -8.35 17.54 2.04
N VAL A 116 -7.21 16.85 2.15
CA VAL A 116 -7.16 15.42 2.47
C VAL A 116 -7.71 15.14 3.87
N VAL A 117 -7.29 15.93 4.87
CA VAL A 117 -7.76 15.76 6.26
C VAL A 117 -9.26 16.02 6.38
N GLU A 118 -9.78 17.03 5.67
CA GLU A 118 -11.21 17.31 5.60
C GLU A 118 -11.97 16.14 4.95
N THR A 119 -11.45 15.60 3.85
CA THR A 119 -12.04 14.44 3.17
C THR A 119 -12.10 13.21 4.08
N ILE A 120 -11.08 12.96 4.90
CA ILE A 120 -11.09 11.87 5.89
C ILE A 120 -12.22 12.07 6.89
N LYS A 121 -12.33 13.26 7.49
CA LYS A 121 -13.31 13.54 8.56
C LYS A 121 -14.75 13.59 8.05
N GLU A 122 -14.99 14.35 6.98
CA GLU A 122 -16.32 14.65 6.46
C GLU A 122 -16.78 13.68 5.37
N GLY A 123 -15.85 13.10 4.60
CA GLY A 123 -16.14 12.13 3.55
C GLY A 123 -16.20 10.70 4.07
N ILE A 124 -15.18 10.27 4.82
CA ILE A 124 -15.03 8.87 5.24
C ILE A 124 -15.65 8.64 6.63
N GLU A 125 -15.13 9.27 7.67
CA GLU A 125 -15.55 9.01 9.06
C GLU A 125 -17.00 9.41 9.33
N ARG A 126 -17.46 10.53 8.76
CA ARG A 126 -18.86 10.94 8.85
C ARG A 126 -19.79 9.97 8.13
N ARG A 127 -19.41 9.46 6.96
CA ARG A 127 -20.19 8.47 6.22
C ARG A 127 -20.33 7.18 7.02
N ILE A 128 -19.23 6.65 7.56
CA ILE A 128 -19.25 5.46 8.43
C ILE A 128 -20.21 5.68 9.61
N ARG A 129 -20.11 6.83 10.29
CA ARG A 129 -21.00 7.15 11.43
C ARG A 129 -22.48 7.21 11.01
N LYS A 130 -22.78 7.82 9.86
CA LYS A 130 -24.14 7.94 9.34
C LYS A 130 -24.72 6.56 9.02
N GLU A 131 -23.98 5.76 8.25
CA GLU A 131 -24.42 4.43 7.79
C GLU A 131 -24.58 3.46 8.97
N ARG A 132 -23.69 3.53 9.97
CA ARG A 132 -23.86 2.80 11.24
C ARG A 132 -25.16 3.17 11.95
N ALA A 133 -25.50 4.47 11.99
CA ALA A 133 -26.74 4.93 12.61
C ALA A 133 -28.00 4.50 11.85
N GLU A 134 -27.87 4.26 10.54
CA GLU A 134 -28.93 3.74 9.67
C GLU A 134 -29.05 2.21 9.70
N GLY A 135 -28.16 1.52 10.44
CA GLY A 135 -28.20 0.06 10.61
C GLY A 135 -27.45 -0.73 9.53
N ASN A 136 -26.62 -0.08 8.71
CA ASN A 136 -25.84 -0.74 7.67
C ASN A 136 -24.58 -1.36 8.27
N ALA A 137 -24.64 -2.66 8.58
CA ALA A 137 -23.56 -3.41 9.22
C ALA A 137 -22.29 -3.53 8.35
N ASP A 138 -22.45 -3.58 7.03
CA ASP A 138 -21.36 -3.89 6.09
C ASP A 138 -20.54 -2.65 5.67
N ILE A 139 -20.91 -1.45 6.13
CA ILE A 139 -20.26 -0.21 5.65
C ILE A 139 -18.75 -0.19 5.94
N GLU A 140 -18.34 -0.72 7.08
CA GLU A 140 -16.93 -0.76 7.47
C GLU A 140 -16.12 -1.62 6.52
N ASP A 141 -16.63 -2.79 6.14
CA ASP A 141 -15.98 -3.69 5.20
C ASP A 141 -15.84 -3.04 3.82
N ILE A 142 -16.90 -2.34 3.36
CA ILE A 142 -16.86 -1.59 2.10
C ILE A 142 -15.81 -0.49 2.15
N MET A 143 -15.74 0.27 3.25
CA MET A 143 -14.76 1.36 3.40
C MET A 143 -13.34 0.81 3.52
N LEU A 144 -13.14 -0.30 4.25
CA LEU A 144 -11.85 -0.99 4.38
C LEU A 144 -11.37 -1.51 3.02
N GLU A 145 -12.25 -2.07 2.21
CA GLU A 145 -11.92 -2.53 0.85
C GLU A 145 -11.51 -1.36 -0.06
N GLN A 146 -12.25 -0.25 -0.02
CA GLN A 146 -11.89 0.98 -0.76
C GLN A 146 -10.54 1.53 -0.30
N GLY A 147 -10.32 1.59 1.01
CA GLY A 147 -9.06 1.97 1.62
C GLY A 147 -7.89 1.11 1.17
N ARG A 148 -8.06 -0.21 1.19
CA ARG A 148 -7.07 -1.19 0.75
C ARG A 148 -6.70 -1.00 -0.72
N SER A 149 -7.71 -0.86 -1.58
CA SER A 149 -7.52 -0.63 -3.01
C SER A 149 -6.78 0.68 -3.28
N ALA A 150 -7.18 1.77 -2.62
CA ALA A 150 -6.52 3.07 -2.75
C ALA A 150 -5.06 3.02 -2.28
N ALA A 151 -4.78 2.37 -1.14
CA ALA A 151 -3.43 2.17 -0.63
C ALA A 151 -2.55 1.38 -1.60
N ALA A 152 -3.06 0.28 -2.14
CA ALA A 152 -2.36 -0.54 -3.12
C ALA A 152 -2.08 0.23 -4.42
N ILE A 153 -3.06 0.97 -4.94
CA ILE A 153 -2.91 1.79 -6.15
C ILE A 153 -1.88 2.90 -5.94
N LEU A 154 -1.91 3.58 -4.79
CA LEU A 154 -0.94 4.62 -4.45
C LEU A 154 0.48 4.04 -4.44
N LEU A 155 0.68 2.94 -3.72
CA LEU A 155 1.96 2.21 -3.68
C LEU A 155 2.45 1.82 -5.08
N LYS A 156 1.57 1.20 -5.87
CA LYS A 156 1.88 0.79 -7.23
C LYS A 156 2.37 1.98 -8.06
N ARG A 157 1.64 3.09 -8.04
CA ARG A 157 2.01 4.30 -8.79
C ARG A 157 3.36 4.86 -8.36
N VAL A 158 3.68 4.82 -7.06
CA VAL A 158 4.96 5.31 -6.54
C VAL A 158 6.11 4.42 -7.00
N LEU A 159 5.93 3.10 -7.04
CA LEU A 159 6.98 2.14 -7.40
C LEU A 159 7.15 1.96 -8.93
N ASP A 160 6.08 2.15 -9.71
CA ASP A 160 6.11 2.05 -11.18
C ASP A 160 6.66 3.32 -11.86
N SER A 161 6.83 4.44 -11.13
CA SER A 161 7.29 5.74 -11.66
C SER A 161 8.81 5.91 -11.63
#